data_AF-A0A7I7JJG8-F1
#
_entry.id   AF-A0A7I7JJG8-F1
#
_cell.length_a   1.000
_cell.length_b   1.000
_cell.length_c   1.000
_cell.angle_alpha   90.00
_cell.angle_beta   90.00
_cell.angle_gamma   90.00
#
_symmetry.space_group_name_H-M   'P 1'
#
loop_
_entity.id
_entity.type
_entity.pdbx_description
1 polymer ?
#
loop_
_entity_poly.entity_id
_entity_poly.type
_entity_poly.pdbx_seq_one_letter_code
_entity_poly.pdbx_strand_id
1 'polypeptide(L)'
;MMGSGNGGDNCELWSGFDISGVASNYQAIAGILAGFTFAAVTVVLDRSHRKHAGGHPVDVRGAEYEKLTGIALVAAFLGLLFASFQYGILAGERGCALTGGRAASEELLGDVMFAASISILVYGLVQFAASSSAALAKHARFIVVVLVPPVVFAFAEIKLMDLAISLGSPEDRQPLQPLWDHANRLAAPLGLTVMAVSGALWFAGAKRRRSPSPRGRIVRTSQTALPYITIAFVMYARIRSVVALPTIDPHSHITPGEGWMWVTLLTVVVLLQSTALSFQSGVEISDPVVEKQPA
;
A
#
# COMPACT_ATOMS: atom_id res chain seq x y z
N MET A 1 40.65 -21.64 -35.10
CA MET A 1 39.30 -22.18 -34.83
C MET A 1 39.01 -21.91 -33.36
N MET A 2 38.48 -20.73 -33.05
CA MET A 2 37.93 -20.40 -31.73
C MET A 2 36.48 -20.90 -31.74
N GLY A 3 36.17 -21.85 -30.87
CA GLY A 3 34.81 -22.31 -30.67
C GLY A 3 33.97 -21.17 -30.13
N SER A 4 33.14 -20.59 -30.98
CA SER A 4 31.98 -19.78 -30.58
C SER A 4 31.07 -20.68 -29.74
N GLY A 5 31.18 -20.54 -28.41
CA GLY A 5 30.31 -21.18 -27.44
C GLY A 5 28.87 -20.76 -27.69
N ASN A 6 28.12 -21.66 -28.30
CA ASN A 6 26.70 -21.55 -28.56
C ASN A 6 25.93 -21.88 -27.25
N GLY A 7 26.23 -21.15 -26.18
CA GLY A 7 25.62 -21.29 -24.85
C GLY A 7 24.56 -20.22 -24.61
N GLY A 8 23.69 -20.00 -25.61
CA GLY A 8 22.44 -19.31 -25.36
C GLY A 8 21.53 -20.29 -24.63
N ASP A 9 21.69 -20.38 -23.30
CA ASP A 9 20.68 -21.03 -22.47
C ASP A 9 19.37 -20.29 -22.75
N ASN A 10 18.50 -20.93 -23.53
CA ASN A 10 17.18 -20.41 -23.83
C ASN A 10 16.41 -20.42 -22.51
N CYS A 11 16.49 -19.32 -21.78
CA CYS A 11 15.73 -19.07 -20.57
C CYS A 11 14.24 -18.91 -20.95
N GLU A 12 13.60 -20.04 -21.19
CA GLU A 12 12.19 -20.14 -21.56
C GLU A 12 11.32 -20.15 -20.30
N LEU A 13 10.30 -19.28 -20.27
CA LEU A 13 9.33 -19.22 -19.20
C LEU A 13 8.38 -20.41 -19.29
N TRP A 14 8.63 -21.43 -18.46
CA TRP A 14 7.81 -22.66 -18.44
C TRP A 14 6.34 -22.39 -18.03
N SER A 15 6.09 -21.35 -17.25
CA SER A 15 4.74 -20.94 -16.84
C SER A 15 3.97 -20.18 -17.92
N GLY A 16 4.66 -19.67 -18.94
CA GLY A 16 4.09 -18.78 -19.95
C GLY A 16 3.66 -17.40 -19.43
N PHE A 17 3.90 -17.09 -18.15
CA PHE A 17 3.51 -15.82 -17.55
C PHE A 17 4.64 -14.79 -17.60
N ASP A 18 4.48 -13.75 -18.41
CA ASP A 18 5.45 -12.67 -18.53
C ASP A 18 5.18 -11.52 -17.54
N ILE A 19 5.93 -11.54 -16.44
CA ILE A 19 5.90 -10.52 -15.38
C ILE A 19 6.23 -9.13 -15.92
N SER A 20 7.16 -9.01 -16.88
CA SER A 20 7.59 -7.71 -17.42
C SER A 20 6.45 -7.00 -18.18
N GLY A 21 5.65 -7.78 -18.91
CA GLY A 21 4.47 -7.27 -19.60
C GLY A 21 3.45 -6.66 -18.63
N VAL A 22 3.14 -7.37 -17.54
CA VAL A 22 2.18 -6.89 -16.54
C VAL A 22 2.75 -5.71 -15.74
N ALA A 23 4.06 -5.69 -15.47
CA ALA A 23 4.74 -4.60 -14.78
C ALA A 23 4.54 -3.25 -15.46
N SER A 24 4.51 -3.20 -16.81
CA SER A 24 4.25 -1.97 -17.55
C SER A 24 2.88 -1.33 -17.21
N ASN A 25 1.85 -2.16 -16.98
CA ASN A 25 0.53 -1.68 -16.58
C ASN A 25 0.55 -1.12 -15.16
N TYR A 26 1.21 -1.82 -14.23
CA TYR A 26 1.35 -1.35 -12.85
C TYR A 26 2.18 -0.06 -12.76
N GLN A 27 3.24 0.07 -13.58
CA GLN A 27 4.00 1.32 -13.71
C GLN A 27 3.08 2.49 -14.10
N ALA A 28 2.26 2.30 -15.13
CA ALA A 28 1.35 3.32 -15.63
C ALA A 28 0.30 3.70 -14.57
N ILE A 29 -0.33 2.72 -13.93
CA ILE A 29 -1.31 2.94 -12.86
C ILE A 29 -0.66 3.70 -11.69
N ALA A 30 0.52 3.29 -11.23
CA ALA A 30 1.25 3.95 -10.17
C ALA A 30 1.58 5.42 -10.52
N GLY A 31 2.03 5.67 -11.75
CA GLY A 31 2.32 7.02 -12.23
C GLY A 31 1.07 7.91 -12.28
N ILE A 32 -0.05 7.38 -12.78
CA ILE A 32 -1.34 8.08 -12.83
C ILE A 32 -1.82 8.43 -11.41
N LEU A 33 -1.79 7.45 -10.50
CA LEU A 33 -2.19 7.66 -9.10
C LEU A 33 -1.26 8.67 -8.40
N ALA A 34 0.05 8.65 -8.68
CA ALA A 34 0.98 9.65 -8.18
C ALA A 34 0.60 11.06 -8.67
N GLY A 35 0.25 11.21 -9.95
CA GLY A 35 -0.24 12.47 -10.52
C GLY A 35 -1.52 12.99 -9.83
N PHE A 36 -2.51 12.12 -9.63
CA PHE A 36 -3.72 12.47 -8.88
C PHE A 36 -3.42 12.85 -7.42
N THR A 37 -2.51 12.12 -6.79
CA THR A 37 -2.09 12.40 -5.40
C THR A 37 -1.41 13.76 -5.31
N PHE A 38 -0.53 14.08 -6.26
CA PHE A 38 0.09 15.40 -6.35
C PHE A 38 -0.96 16.51 -6.50
N ALA A 39 -1.95 16.33 -7.39
CA ALA A 39 -3.05 17.28 -7.52
C ALA A 39 -3.82 17.44 -6.18
N ALA A 40 -4.13 16.34 -5.49
CA ALA A 40 -4.78 16.40 -4.18
C ALA A 40 -3.94 17.17 -3.13
N VAL A 41 -2.61 17.01 -3.12
CA VAL A 41 -1.71 17.80 -2.26
C VAL A 41 -1.84 19.29 -2.58
N THR A 42 -1.82 19.68 -3.87
CA THR A 42 -1.94 21.11 -4.24
C THR A 42 -3.27 21.72 -3.79
N VAL A 43 -4.39 20.97 -3.88
CA VAL A 43 -5.69 21.42 -3.37
C VAL A 43 -5.68 21.63 -1.85
N VAL A 44 -5.05 20.71 -1.11
CA VAL A 44 -4.91 20.85 0.35
C VAL A 44 -4.08 22.09 0.72
N LEU A 45 -2.98 22.33 -0.01
CA LEU A 45 -2.13 23.51 0.20
C LEU A 45 -2.86 24.81 -0.14
N ASP A 46 -3.54 24.89 -1.28
CA ASP A 46 -4.32 26.07 -1.68
C ASP A 46 -5.43 26.39 -0.68
N ARG A 47 -6.17 25.37 -0.22
CA ARG A 47 -7.18 25.53 0.84
C ARG A 47 -6.57 26.08 2.13
N SER A 48 -5.38 25.59 2.50
CA SER A 48 -4.67 26.08 3.68
C SER A 48 -4.26 27.54 3.51
N HIS A 49 -3.68 27.92 2.36
CA HIS A 49 -3.30 29.31 2.09
C HIS A 49 -4.47 30.28 2.13
N ARG A 50 -5.61 29.94 1.50
CA ARG A 50 -6.81 30.79 1.51
C ARG A 50 -7.37 31.02 2.91
N LYS A 51 -7.36 29.98 3.77
CA LYS A 51 -7.80 30.11 5.16
C LYS A 51 -6.93 31.08 5.97
N HIS A 52 -5.62 31.05 5.76
CA HIS A 52 -4.70 31.97 6.46
C HIS A 52 -4.82 33.41 5.95
N ALA A 53 -5.09 33.60 4.65
CA ALA A 53 -5.27 34.94 4.07
C ALA A 53 -6.60 35.61 4.48
N GLY A 54 -7.64 34.82 4.80
CA GLY A 54 -8.99 35.33 5.12
C GLY A 54 -9.19 35.87 6.55
N GLY A 55 -8.16 35.84 7.42
CA GLY A 55 -8.23 36.40 8.78
C GLY A 55 -9.26 35.75 9.73
N HIS A 56 -9.91 34.66 9.32
CA HIS A 56 -10.89 33.95 10.15
C HIS A 56 -10.19 33.11 11.22
N PRO A 57 -10.74 33.03 12.45
CA PRO A 57 -10.19 32.18 13.50
C PRO A 57 -10.13 30.73 13.01
N VAL A 58 -8.92 30.17 12.98
CA VAL A 58 -8.68 28.81 12.51
C VAL A 58 -9.21 27.83 13.55
N ASP A 59 -10.21 27.02 13.17
CA ASP A 59 -10.60 25.87 13.97
C ASP A 59 -9.38 24.94 14.12
N VAL A 60 -8.88 24.82 15.35
CA VAL A 60 -7.70 24.02 15.72
C VAL A 60 -7.86 22.57 15.25
N ARG A 61 -9.10 22.05 15.23
CA ARG A 61 -9.40 20.69 14.80
C ARG A 61 -9.23 20.54 13.28
N GLY A 62 -9.78 21.47 12.49
CA GLY A 62 -9.62 21.51 11.04
C GLY A 62 -8.16 21.60 10.58
N ALA A 63 -7.35 22.44 11.21
CA ALA A 63 -5.93 22.60 10.87
C ALA A 63 -5.11 21.31 11.09
N GLU A 64 -5.42 20.55 12.16
CA GLU A 64 -4.76 19.27 12.42
C GLU A 64 -5.12 18.22 11.34
N TYR A 65 -6.38 18.15 10.91
CA TYR A 65 -6.79 17.26 9.83
C TYR A 65 -6.11 17.61 8.50
N GLU A 66 -6.01 18.89 8.16
CA GLU A 66 -5.32 19.33 6.93
C GLU A 66 -3.84 18.94 6.95
N LYS A 67 -3.15 19.13 8.08
CA LYS A 67 -1.76 18.71 8.26
C LYS A 67 -1.61 17.20 8.09
N LEU A 68 -2.41 16.39 8.79
CA LEU A 68 -2.34 14.93 8.73
C LEU A 68 -2.64 14.40 7.32
N THR A 69 -3.64 15.01 6.66
CA THR A 69 -4.00 14.69 5.27
C THR A 69 -2.85 15.02 4.33
N GLY A 70 -2.26 16.21 4.45
CA GLY A 70 -1.12 16.62 3.62
C GLY A 70 0.08 15.68 3.76
N ILE A 71 0.44 15.30 5.00
CA ILE A 71 1.55 14.36 5.24
C ILE A 71 1.24 12.98 4.64
N ALA A 72 0.02 12.46 4.81
CA ALA A 72 -0.38 11.17 4.24
C ALA A 72 -0.36 11.18 2.70
N LEU A 73 -0.83 12.25 2.07
CA LEU A 73 -0.82 12.39 0.61
C LEU A 73 0.60 12.55 0.07
N VAL A 74 1.49 13.29 0.73
CA VAL A 74 2.90 13.38 0.32
C VAL A 74 3.59 12.02 0.46
N ALA A 75 3.33 11.28 1.53
CA ALA A 75 3.85 9.92 1.70
C ALA A 75 3.33 8.98 0.60
N ALA A 76 2.03 9.02 0.28
CA ALA A 76 1.43 8.27 -0.82
C ALA A 76 2.07 8.61 -2.17
N PHE A 77 2.26 9.90 -2.46
CA PHE A 77 2.87 10.37 -3.70
C PHE A 77 4.29 9.81 -3.88
N LEU A 78 5.14 9.96 -2.86
CA LEU A 78 6.52 9.45 -2.90
C LEU A 78 6.54 7.94 -3.06
N GLY A 79 5.69 7.22 -2.33
CA GLY A 79 5.62 5.77 -2.43
C GLY A 79 5.14 5.26 -3.79
N LEU A 80 4.10 5.90 -4.37
CA LEU A 80 3.62 5.59 -5.72
C LEU A 80 4.67 5.93 -6.79
N LEU A 81 5.44 6.99 -6.60
CA LEU A 81 6.55 7.34 -7.48
C LEU A 81 7.64 6.25 -7.46
N PHE A 82 8.03 5.76 -6.27
CA PHE A 82 8.98 4.67 -6.15
C PHE A 82 8.44 3.36 -6.74
N ALA A 83 7.17 3.04 -6.51
CA ALA A 83 6.52 1.89 -7.13
C ALA A 83 6.50 2.01 -8.66
N SER A 84 6.23 3.20 -9.22
CA SER A 84 6.26 3.43 -10.66
C SER A 84 7.67 3.21 -11.24
N PHE A 85 8.72 3.74 -10.59
CA PHE A 85 10.09 3.49 -11.02
C PHE A 85 10.48 2.01 -10.92
N GLN A 86 10.09 1.34 -9.85
CA GLN A 86 10.31 -0.09 -9.65
C GLN A 86 9.69 -0.92 -10.78
N TYR A 87 8.39 -0.70 -11.05
CA TYR A 87 7.70 -1.41 -12.12
C TYR A 87 8.23 -1.03 -13.51
N GLY A 88 8.75 0.18 -13.69
CA GLY A 88 9.42 0.58 -14.93
C GLY A 88 10.75 -0.14 -15.17
N ILE A 89 11.53 -0.40 -14.11
CA ILE A 89 12.71 -1.26 -14.20
C ILE A 89 12.28 -2.68 -14.55
N LEU A 90 11.28 -3.21 -13.84
CA LEU A 90 10.75 -4.56 -14.05
C LEU A 90 10.17 -4.76 -15.45
N ALA A 91 9.53 -3.75 -16.04
CA ALA A 91 9.02 -3.80 -17.42
C ALA A 91 10.15 -3.87 -18.47
N GLY A 92 11.38 -3.48 -18.10
CA GLY A 92 12.56 -3.62 -18.94
C GLY A 92 13.23 -4.99 -18.85
N GLU A 93 12.81 -5.85 -17.92
CA GLU A 93 13.43 -7.15 -17.67
C GLU A 93 13.12 -8.18 -18.76
N ARG A 94 14.14 -8.98 -19.10
CA ARG A 94 14.04 -9.99 -20.18
C ARG A 94 14.88 -11.23 -19.89
N GLY A 95 14.53 -12.33 -20.54
CA GLY A 95 15.33 -13.56 -20.56
C GLY A 95 15.50 -14.17 -19.16
N CYS A 96 16.74 -14.51 -18.81
CA CYS A 96 17.04 -15.25 -17.58
C CYS A 96 16.68 -14.51 -16.28
N ALA A 97 16.50 -13.18 -16.32
CA ALA A 97 16.01 -12.44 -15.14
C ALA A 97 14.55 -12.82 -14.79
N LEU A 98 13.76 -13.23 -15.78
CA LEU A 98 12.37 -13.66 -15.60
C LEU A 98 12.27 -15.08 -15.05
N THR A 99 13.18 -15.97 -15.45
CA THR A 99 13.21 -17.37 -15.02
C THR A 99 14.08 -17.60 -13.78
N GLY A 100 15.05 -16.73 -13.49
CA GLY A 100 15.99 -16.84 -12.37
C GLY A 100 15.46 -16.36 -11.02
N GLY A 101 14.20 -15.93 -10.96
CA GLY A 101 13.54 -15.48 -9.73
C GLY A 101 13.80 -14.02 -9.34
N ARG A 102 14.75 -13.33 -10.00
CA ARG A 102 14.99 -11.90 -9.74
C ARG A 102 13.78 -11.04 -10.06
N ALA A 103 13.20 -11.19 -11.26
CA ALA A 103 12.06 -10.38 -11.68
C ALA A 103 10.84 -10.57 -10.75
N ALA A 104 10.55 -11.80 -10.33
CA ALA A 104 9.45 -12.07 -9.40
C ALA A 104 9.74 -11.54 -7.99
N SER A 105 11.01 -11.54 -7.56
CA SER A 105 11.42 -10.90 -6.30
C SER A 105 11.24 -9.38 -6.35
N GLU A 106 11.64 -8.75 -7.46
CA GLU A 106 11.44 -7.33 -7.71
C GLU A 106 9.96 -6.97 -7.86
N GLU A 107 9.16 -7.88 -8.41
CA GLU A 107 7.71 -7.75 -8.49
C GLU A 107 7.08 -7.74 -7.10
N LEU A 108 7.40 -8.70 -6.23
CA LEU A 108 6.89 -8.73 -4.86
C LEU A 108 7.26 -7.46 -4.09
N LEU A 109 8.51 -6.99 -4.20
CA LEU A 109 8.92 -5.76 -3.55
C LEU A 109 8.22 -4.52 -4.13
N GLY A 110 8.02 -4.49 -5.45
CA GLY A 110 7.20 -3.48 -6.11
C GLY A 110 5.76 -3.46 -5.63
N ASP A 111 5.19 -4.65 -5.44
CA ASP A 111 3.83 -4.86 -4.99
C ASP A 111 3.61 -4.35 -3.57
N VAL A 112 4.48 -4.72 -2.63
CA VAL A 112 4.36 -4.24 -1.25
C VAL A 112 4.53 -2.72 -1.17
N MET A 113 5.40 -2.13 -1.99
CA MET A 113 5.52 -0.67 -2.08
C MET A 113 4.25 -0.03 -2.63
N PHE A 114 3.73 -0.57 -3.73
CA PHE A 114 2.53 -0.08 -4.40
C PHE A 114 1.30 -0.17 -3.49
N ALA A 115 1.06 -1.33 -2.88
CA ALA A 115 -0.07 -1.57 -1.98
C ALA A 115 0.02 -0.73 -0.69
N ALA A 116 1.22 -0.57 -0.12
CA ALA A 116 1.44 0.33 1.02
C ALA A 116 1.15 1.80 0.64
N SER A 117 1.49 2.20 -0.58
CA SER A 117 1.29 3.57 -1.06
C SER A 117 -0.17 3.85 -1.41
N ILE A 118 -0.89 2.88 -1.97
CA ILE A 118 -2.34 2.96 -2.17
C ILE A 118 -3.06 3.00 -0.83
N SER A 119 -2.68 2.16 0.14
CA SER A 119 -3.36 2.15 1.45
C SER A 119 -3.23 3.50 2.16
N ILE A 120 -2.04 4.14 2.14
CA ILE A 120 -1.87 5.47 2.72
C ILE A 120 -2.52 6.59 1.87
N LEU A 121 -2.64 6.42 0.56
CA LEU A 121 -3.43 7.32 -0.30
C LEU A 121 -4.90 7.31 0.12
N VAL A 122 -5.51 6.13 0.18
CA VAL A 122 -6.94 6.02 0.52
C VAL A 122 -7.17 6.45 1.98
N TYR A 123 -6.23 6.17 2.89
CA TYR A 123 -6.22 6.75 4.24
C TYR A 123 -6.27 8.28 4.20
N GLY A 124 -5.41 8.93 3.41
CA GLY A 124 -5.38 10.38 3.25
C GLY A 124 -6.68 10.94 2.66
N LEU A 125 -7.23 10.29 1.63
CA LEU A 125 -8.49 10.69 1.01
C LEU A 125 -9.68 10.58 1.97
N VAL A 126 -9.69 9.56 2.83
CA VAL A 126 -10.72 9.43 3.88
C VAL A 126 -10.62 10.55 4.91
N GLN A 127 -9.40 10.94 5.31
CA GLN A 127 -9.18 12.08 6.20
C GLN A 127 -9.62 13.39 5.53
N PHE A 128 -9.35 13.54 4.24
CA PHE A 128 -9.79 14.67 3.42
C PHE A 128 -11.31 14.76 3.36
N ALA A 129 -12.00 13.65 3.05
CA ALA A 129 -13.47 13.58 2.98
C ALA A 129 -14.14 13.82 4.35
N ALA A 130 -13.48 13.43 5.45
CA ALA A 130 -13.96 13.73 6.81
C ALA A 130 -14.01 15.22 7.12
N SER A 131 -13.30 16.06 6.37
CA SER A 131 -13.36 17.53 6.50
C SER A 131 -14.53 18.18 5.74
N SER A 132 -15.23 17.43 4.88
CA SER A 132 -16.27 17.96 4.01
C SER A 132 -17.65 17.33 4.23
N SER A 133 -17.72 16.02 4.50
CA SER A 133 -18.99 15.32 4.71
C SER A 133 -18.84 14.14 5.69
N ALA A 134 -19.53 14.23 6.84
CA ALA A 134 -19.53 13.19 7.85
C ALA A 134 -20.16 11.86 7.36
N ALA A 135 -21.23 11.95 6.55
CA ALA A 135 -21.90 10.78 6.01
C ALA A 135 -20.99 10.00 5.03
N LEU A 136 -20.36 10.71 4.08
CA LEU A 136 -19.42 10.11 3.14
C LEU A 136 -18.21 9.51 3.87
N ALA A 137 -17.67 10.25 4.85
CA ALA A 137 -16.52 9.80 5.62
C ALA A 137 -16.79 8.53 6.42
N LYS A 138 -18.01 8.34 6.94
CA LYS A 138 -18.40 7.10 7.63
C LYS A 138 -18.31 5.88 6.71
N HIS A 139 -18.88 5.96 5.51
CA HIS A 139 -18.87 4.86 4.54
C HIS A 139 -17.47 4.61 3.99
N ALA A 140 -16.75 5.67 3.63
CA ALA A 140 -15.38 5.57 3.12
C ALA A 140 -14.44 4.93 4.17
N ARG A 141 -14.59 5.29 5.46
CA ARG A 141 -13.84 4.64 6.55
C ARG A 141 -14.17 3.17 6.69
N PHE A 142 -15.43 2.77 6.57
CA PHE A 142 -15.78 1.36 6.65
C PHE A 142 -15.07 0.57 5.55
N ILE A 143 -15.10 1.07 4.31
CA ILE A 143 -14.43 0.46 3.17
C ILE A 143 -12.92 0.34 3.44
N VAL A 144 -12.27 1.42 3.90
CA VAL A 144 -10.83 1.39 4.18
C VAL A 144 -10.46 0.52 5.36
N VAL A 145 -11.25 0.53 6.44
CA VAL A 145 -10.91 -0.23 7.64
C VAL A 145 -11.14 -1.71 7.42
N VAL A 146 -12.21 -2.10 6.72
CA VAL A 146 -12.68 -3.49 6.65
C VAL A 146 -12.32 -4.18 5.33
N LEU A 147 -12.41 -3.49 4.19
CA LEU A 147 -12.26 -4.11 2.87
C LEU A 147 -10.85 -3.95 2.30
N VAL A 148 -10.18 -2.81 2.53
CA VAL A 148 -8.83 -2.58 1.98
C VAL A 148 -7.79 -3.58 2.52
N PRO A 149 -7.71 -3.90 3.83
CA PRO A 149 -6.70 -4.81 4.35
C PRO A 149 -6.71 -6.20 3.72
N PRO A 150 -7.85 -6.92 3.62
CA PRO A 150 -7.85 -8.24 2.98
C PRO A 150 -7.55 -8.16 1.47
N VAL A 151 -7.95 -7.09 0.79
CA VAL A 151 -7.61 -6.88 -0.62
C VAL A 151 -6.09 -6.67 -0.79
N VAL A 152 -5.48 -5.84 0.05
CA VAL A 152 -4.02 -5.62 0.04
C VAL A 152 -3.26 -6.91 0.37
N PHE A 153 -3.73 -7.69 1.33
CA PHE A 153 -3.15 -8.99 1.65
C PHE A 153 -3.21 -9.95 0.46
N ALA A 154 -4.40 -10.14 -0.13
CA ALA A 154 -4.60 -11.05 -1.25
C ALA A 154 -3.77 -10.62 -2.48
N PHE A 155 -3.63 -9.31 -2.70
CA PHE A 155 -2.81 -8.76 -3.78
C PHE A 155 -1.33 -9.15 -3.61
N ALA A 156 -0.76 -8.94 -2.42
CA ALA A 156 0.63 -9.30 -2.14
C ALA A 156 0.86 -10.82 -2.10
N GLU A 157 -0.16 -11.59 -1.70
CA GLU A 157 -0.10 -13.05 -1.70
C GLU A 157 0.00 -13.64 -3.12
N ILE A 158 -0.76 -13.11 -4.08
CA ILE A 158 -0.66 -13.55 -5.48
C ILE A 158 0.80 -13.43 -5.96
N LYS A 159 1.54 -12.42 -5.50
CA LYS A 159 2.96 -12.24 -5.84
C LYS A 159 3.90 -13.23 -5.16
N LEU A 160 3.51 -13.83 -4.03
CA LEU A 160 4.21 -15.00 -3.50
C LEU A 160 4.05 -16.23 -4.39
N MET A 161 2.90 -16.37 -5.06
CA MET A 161 2.66 -17.45 -6.02
C MET A 161 3.51 -17.25 -7.28
N ASP A 162 3.57 -16.01 -7.80
CA ASP A 162 4.45 -15.65 -8.92
C ASP A 162 5.94 -15.94 -8.58
N LEU A 163 6.36 -15.60 -7.35
CA LEU A 163 7.69 -15.96 -6.84
C LEU A 163 7.90 -17.48 -6.78
N ALA A 164 6.93 -18.24 -6.25
CA ALA A 164 7.02 -19.70 -6.17
C ALA A 164 7.14 -20.35 -7.55
N ILE A 165 6.42 -19.83 -8.55
CA ILE A 165 6.52 -20.29 -9.94
C ILE A 165 7.92 -19.99 -10.49
N SER A 166 8.44 -18.78 -10.28
CA SER A 166 9.76 -18.40 -10.79
C SER A 166 10.91 -19.19 -10.16
N LEU A 167 10.79 -19.59 -8.88
CA LEU A 167 11.79 -20.37 -8.16
C LEU A 167 11.57 -21.89 -8.29
N GLY A 168 10.60 -22.31 -9.09
CA GLY A 168 10.25 -23.70 -9.33
C GLY A 168 11.29 -24.46 -10.16
N SER A 169 11.11 -25.79 -10.26
CA SER A 169 11.91 -26.63 -11.15
C SER A 169 11.44 -26.45 -12.60
N PRO A 170 12.27 -25.92 -13.52
CA PRO A 170 11.90 -25.79 -14.93
C PRO A 170 11.74 -27.15 -15.60
N GLU A 171 12.49 -28.17 -15.17
CA GLU A 171 12.46 -29.53 -15.72
C GLU A 171 11.14 -30.23 -15.40
N ASP A 172 10.72 -30.16 -14.13
CA ASP A 172 9.48 -30.80 -13.67
C ASP A 172 8.24 -29.96 -13.93
N ARG A 173 8.41 -28.69 -14.33
CA ARG A 173 7.35 -27.67 -14.45
C ARG A 173 6.52 -27.57 -13.19
N GLN A 174 7.20 -27.55 -12.05
CA GLN A 174 6.57 -27.46 -10.74
C GLN A 174 7.03 -26.19 -10.03
N PRO A 175 6.10 -25.45 -9.39
CA PRO A 175 6.47 -24.33 -8.55
C PRO A 175 7.25 -24.84 -7.32
N LEU A 176 7.89 -23.92 -6.61
CA LEU A 176 8.57 -24.23 -5.36
C LEU A 176 7.55 -24.70 -4.31
N GLN A 177 7.41 -26.02 -4.18
CA GLN A 177 6.31 -26.67 -3.47
C GLN A 177 6.05 -26.15 -2.04
N PRO A 178 7.05 -25.97 -1.14
CA PRO A 178 6.73 -25.45 0.17
C PRO A 178 6.15 -24.03 0.08
N LEU A 179 6.67 -23.14 -0.77
CA LEU A 179 6.10 -21.79 -0.87
C LEU A 179 4.69 -21.82 -1.49
N TRP A 180 4.52 -22.59 -2.57
CA TRP A 180 3.26 -22.72 -3.29
C TRP A 180 2.14 -23.34 -2.45
N ASP A 181 2.44 -24.45 -1.75
CA ASP A 181 1.47 -25.15 -0.91
C ASP A 181 1.04 -24.28 0.28
N HIS A 182 2.00 -23.59 0.91
CA HIS A 182 1.67 -22.69 2.01
C HIS A 182 0.83 -21.50 1.53
N ALA A 183 1.19 -20.86 0.41
CA ALA A 183 0.40 -19.76 -0.15
C ALA A 183 -1.03 -20.24 -0.49
N ASN A 184 -1.18 -21.30 -1.28
CA ASN A 184 -2.52 -21.79 -1.66
C ASN A 184 -3.38 -22.23 -0.47
N ARG A 185 -2.78 -22.93 0.49
CA ARG A 185 -3.52 -23.42 1.66
C ARG A 185 -3.89 -22.29 2.62
N LEU A 186 -3.03 -21.27 2.74
CA LEU A 186 -3.21 -20.19 3.70
C LEU A 186 -3.94 -18.97 3.13
N ALA A 187 -4.11 -18.86 1.82
CA ALA A 187 -4.79 -17.75 1.15
C ALA A 187 -6.16 -17.42 1.73
N ALA A 188 -7.09 -18.37 1.64
CA ALA A 188 -8.43 -18.20 2.16
C ALA A 188 -8.45 -17.94 3.68
N PRO A 189 -7.81 -18.77 4.55
CA PRO A 189 -7.90 -18.54 5.99
C PRO A 189 -7.19 -17.27 6.45
N LEU A 190 -6.05 -16.88 5.87
CA LEU A 190 -5.37 -15.63 6.23
C LEU A 190 -6.15 -14.41 5.76
N GLY A 191 -6.66 -14.40 4.52
CA GLY A 191 -7.51 -13.33 4.02
C GLY A 191 -8.77 -13.14 4.87
N LEU A 192 -9.44 -14.23 5.24
CA LEU A 192 -10.59 -14.22 6.16
C LEU A 192 -10.20 -13.75 7.56
N THR A 193 -9.01 -14.13 8.06
CA THR A 193 -8.51 -13.68 9.35
C THR A 193 -8.24 -12.17 9.35
N VAL A 194 -7.60 -11.64 8.30
CA VAL A 194 -7.35 -10.20 8.14
C VAL A 194 -8.68 -9.44 8.08
N MET A 195 -9.66 -9.95 7.34
CA MET A 195 -11.01 -9.38 7.28
C MET A 195 -11.72 -9.43 8.64
N ALA A 196 -11.64 -10.55 9.36
CA ALA A 196 -12.26 -10.72 10.67
C ALA A 196 -11.63 -9.80 11.72
N VAL A 197 -10.30 -9.68 11.75
CA VAL A 197 -9.55 -8.75 12.62
C VAL A 197 -9.95 -7.32 12.30
N SER A 198 -10.01 -6.96 11.01
CA SER A 198 -10.42 -5.63 10.56
C SER A 198 -11.87 -5.29 10.95
N GLY A 199 -12.78 -6.26 10.84
CA GLY A 199 -14.16 -6.15 11.33
C GLY A 199 -14.21 -5.98 12.84
N ALA A 200 -13.47 -6.79 13.60
CA ALA A 200 -13.38 -6.68 15.05
C ALA A 200 -12.85 -5.31 15.49
N LEU A 201 -11.80 -4.80 14.83
CA LEU A 201 -11.28 -3.45 15.04
C LEU A 201 -12.34 -2.39 14.75
N TRP A 202 -13.10 -2.52 13.65
CA TRP A 202 -14.20 -1.62 13.32
C TRP A 202 -15.27 -1.59 14.43
N PHE A 203 -15.71 -2.76 14.91
CA PHE A 203 -16.69 -2.85 15.99
C PHE A 203 -16.15 -2.30 17.32
N ALA A 204 -14.91 -2.64 17.70
CA ALA A 204 -14.27 -2.14 18.91
C ALA A 204 -14.15 -0.62 18.92
N GLY A 205 -13.88 -0.01 17.76
CA GLY A 205 -13.81 1.44 17.59
C GLY A 205 -15.17 2.16 17.62
N ALA A 206 -16.30 1.45 17.54
CA ALA A 206 -17.62 2.09 17.40
C ALA A 206 -17.97 3.03 18.56
N LYS A 207 -17.70 2.61 19.81
CA LYS A 207 -17.90 3.48 20.99
C LYS A 207 -17.02 4.74 20.92
N ARG A 208 -15.79 4.60 20.40
CA ARG A 208 -14.84 5.72 20.30
C ARG A 208 -15.24 6.72 19.21
N ARG A 209 -15.73 6.25 18.06
CA ARG A 209 -16.19 7.11 16.95
C ARG A 209 -17.40 7.97 17.30
N ARG A 210 -18.28 7.46 18.16
CA ARG A 210 -19.48 8.15 18.68
C ARG A 210 -19.17 9.12 19.82
N SER A 211 -18.01 8.99 20.47
CA SER A 211 -17.66 9.82 21.62
C SER A 211 -17.29 11.25 21.17
N PRO A 212 -17.84 12.29 21.82
CA PRO A 212 -17.42 13.69 21.62
C PRO A 212 -16.08 14.00 22.30
N SER A 213 -15.51 13.05 23.07
CA SER A 213 -14.31 13.30 23.85
C SER A 213 -13.13 13.73 22.96
N PRO A 214 -12.31 14.68 23.44
CA PRO A 214 -11.12 15.12 22.72
C PRO A 214 -10.18 13.93 22.46
N ARG A 215 -9.42 14.03 21.37
CA ARG A 215 -8.46 12.99 21.00
C ARG A 215 -7.43 12.84 22.11
N GLY A 216 -7.22 11.60 22.56
CA GLY A 216 -6.10 11.29 23.44
C GLY A 216 -4.77 11.53 22.72
N ARG A 217 -3.74 11.93 23.48
CA ARG A 217 -2.39 12.19 22.96
C ARG A 217 -1.87 11.02 22.11
N ILE A 218 -2.11 9.79 22.56
CA ILE A 218 -1.66 8.55 21.89
C ILE A 218 -2.23 8.43 20.46
N VAL A 219 -3.52 8.72 20.27
CA VAL A 219 -4.19 8.63 18.96
C VAL A 219 -3.64 9.68 18.00
N ARG A 220 -3.33 10.87 18.50
CA ARG A 220 -2.74 11.94 17.69
C ARG A 220 -1.31 11.59 17.25
N THR A 221 -0.52 11.06 18.18
CA THR A 221 0.85 10.61 17.88
C THR A 221 0.84 9.47 16.87
N SER A 222 -0.04 8.48 17.03
CA SER A 222 -0.12 7.36 16.08
C SER A 222 -0.54 7.81 14.68
N GLN A 223 -1.55 8.68 14.56
CA GLN A 223 -1.99 9.23 13.27
C GLN A 223 -0.91 10.05 12.58
N THR A 224 -0.07 10.75 13.34
CA THR A 224 1.06 11.50 12.78
C THR A 224 2.19 10.57 12.35
N ALA A 225 2.48 9.53 13.14
CA ALA A 225 3.57 8.60 12.87
C ALA A 225 3.31 7.66 11.68
N LEU A 226 2.05 7.29 11.44
CA LEU A 226 1.69 6.28 10.43
C LEU A 226 2.17 6.59 9.02
N PRO A 227 1.94 7.80 8.44
CA PRO A 227 2.50 8.13 7.13
C PRO A 227 4.02 7.99 7.06
N TYR A 228 4.73 8.36 8.14
CA TYR A 228 6.18 8.24 8.22
C TYR A 228 6.64 6.79 8.30
N ILE A 229 5.93 5.96 9.08
CA ILE A 229 6.20 4.52 9.16
C ILE A 229 5.96 3.87 7.79
N THR A 230 4.87 4.23 7.10
CA THR A 230 4.57 3.69 5.78
C THR A 230 5.61 4.10 4.74
N ILE A 231 6.02 5.36 4.68
CA ILE A 231 7.08 5.75 3.72
C ILE A 231 8.44 5.14 4.10
N ALA A 232 8.76 5.00 5.39
CA ALA A 232 9.98 4.30 5.82
C ALA A 232 9.96 2.83 5.40
N PHE A 233 8.81 2.15 5.51
CA PHE A 233 8.61 0.79 5.00
C PHE A 233 8.82 0.71 3.48
N VAL A 234 8.23 1.63 2.72
CA VAL A 234 8.40 1.71 1.25
C VAL A 234 9.87 1.95 0.88
N MET A 235 10.54 2.90 1.55
CA MET A 235 11.97 3.17 1.34
C MET A 235 12.83 1.95 1.68
N TYR A 236 12.50 1.22 2.74
CA TYR A 236 13.20 0.00 3.12
C TYR A 236 13.04 -1.10 2.06
N ALA A 237 11.83 -1.31 1.53
CA ALA A 237 11.58 -2.23 0.42
C ALA A 237 12.37 -1.81 -0.83
N ARG A 238 12.41 -0.51 -1.15
CA ARG A 238 13.19 0.00 -2.29
C ARG A 238 14.69 -0.22 -2.12
N ILE A 239 15.24 0.09 -0.94
CA ILE A 239 16.65 -0.15 -0.65
C ILE A 239 16.96 -1.65 -0.75
N ARG A 240 16.09 -2.51 -0.23
CA ARG A 240 16.25 -3.97 -0.33
C ARG A 240 16.27 -4.47 -1.77
N SER A 241 15.40 -3.91 -2.62
CA SER A 241 15.38 -4.16 -4.06
C SER A 241 16.73 -3.78 -4.68
N VAL A 242 17.17 -2.53 -4.51
CA VAL A 242 18.42 -2.04 -5.13
C VAL A 242 19.67 -2.78 -4.65
N VAL A 243 19.78 -3.07 -3.35
CA VAL A 243 21.02 -3.60 -2.77
C VAL A 243 21.19 -5.09 -3.03
N ALA A 244 20.11 -5.85 -2.97
CA ALA A 244 20.22 -7.31 -2.95
C ALA A 244 19.50 -8.00 -4.12
N LEU A 245 19.02 -7.24 -5.12
CA LEU A 245 18.58 -7.76 -6.41
C LEU A 245 19.30 -7.01 -7.57
N PRO A 246 20.64 -7.05 -7.64
CA PRO A 246 21.38 -6.33 -8.67
C PRO A 246 21.02 -6.84 -10.08
N THR A 247 20.84 -5.91 -11.03
CA THR A 247 20.42 -6.23 -12.41
C THR A 247 21.40 -7.11 -13.19
N ILE A 248 22.66 -7.17 -12.75
CA ILE A 248 23.73 -7.97 -13.36
C ILE A 248 23.63 -9.47 -13.03
N ASP A 249 22.89 -9.85 -11.98
CA ASP A 249 22.77 -11.25 -11.55
C ASP A 249 21.31 -11.71 -11.65
N PRO A 250 20.92 -12.44 -12.71
CA PRO A 250 19.55 -12.89 -12.91
C PRO A 250 19.06 -13.89 -11.85
N HIS A 251 19.98 -14.51 -11.10
CA HIS A 251 19.67 -15.47 -10.05
C HIS A 251 19.61 -14.83 -8.65
N SER A 252 19.87 -13.52 -8.54
CA SER A 252 19.67 -12.83 -7.27
C SER A 252 18.17 -12.72 -6.98
N HIS A 253 17.71 -13.40 -5.93
CA HIS A 253 16.31 -13.44 -5.55
C HIS A 253 16.15 -13.37 -4.03
N ILE A 254 14.96 -12.97 -3.58
CA ILE A 254 14.61 -13.07 -2.15
C ILE A 254 14.34 -14.53 -1.79
N THR A 255 14.54 -14.89 -0.53
CA THR A 255 14.16 -16.23 -0.05
C THR A 255 12.64 -16.33 0.15
N PRO A 256 12.05 -17.52 0.09
CA PRO A 256 10.62 -17.71 0.38
C PRO A 256 10.19 -17.16 1.76
N GLY A 257 11.04 -17.35 2.77
CA GLY A 257 10.78 -16.82 4.12
C GLY A 257 10.82 -15.29 4.15
N GLU A 258 11.72 -14.67 3.39
CA GLU A 258 11.75 -13.23 3.22
C GLU A 258 10.50 -12.71 2.49
N GLY A 259 9.99 -13.43 1.49
CA GLY A 259 8.73 -13.08 0.83
C GLY A 259 7.57 -13.01 1.82
N TRP A 260 7.38 -14.05 2.64
CA TRP A 260 6.37 -14.05 3.70
C TRP A 260 6.56 -12.92 4.73
N MET A 261 7.81 -12.59 5.06
CA MET A 261 8.11 -11.46 5.93
C MET A 261 7.58 -10.15 5.34
N TRP A 262 7.81 -9.88 4.05
CA TRP A 262 7.32 -8.67 3.38
C TRP A 262 5.80 -8.56 3.36
N VAL A 263 5.10 -9.65 3.03
CA VAL A 263 3.62 -9.71 3.06
C VAL A 263 3.09 -9.49 4.47
N THR A 264 3.74 -10.10 5.48
CA THR A 264 3.36 -9.92 6.89
C THR A 264 3.57 -8.48 7.34
N LEU A 265 4.72 -7.87 7.02
CA LEU A 265 5.01 -6.47 7.37
C LEU A 265 4.01 -5.50 6.71
N LEU A 266 3.69 -5.71 5.43
CA LEU A 266 2.66 -4.94 4.73
C LEU A 266 1.31 -5.06 5.44
N THR A 267 0.90 -6.28 5.78
CA THR A 267 -0.36 -6.55 6.48
C THR A 267 -0.40 -5.83 7.83
N VAL A 268 0.68 -5.86 8.60
CA VAL A 268 0.80 -5.13 9.87
C VAL A 268 0.66 -3.63 9.65
N VAL A 269 1.35 -3.05 8.67
CA VAL A 269 1.26 -1.61 8.35
C VAL A 269 -0.19 -1.21 8.03
N VAL A 270 -0.88 -1.99 7.20
CA VAL A 270 -2.27 -1.71 6.81
C VAL A 270 -3.23 -1.91 8.00
N LEU A 271 -3.05 -2.92 8.84
CA LEU A 271 -3.84 -3.10 10.06
C LEU A 271 -3.63 -1.97 11.07
N LEU A 272 -2.41 -1.43 11.18
CA LEU A 272 -2.14 -0.25 12.00
C LEU A 272 -2.86 0.99 11.48
N GLN A 273 -2.89 1.20 10.16
CA GLN A 273 -3.67 2.26 9.53
C GLN A 273 -5.18 2.09 9.80
N SER A 274 -5.72 0.89 9.62
CA SER A 274 -7.12 0.54 9.90
C SER A 274 -7.48 0.75 11.37
N THR A 275 -6.58 0.37 12.28
CA THR A 275 -6.73 0.62 13.72
C THR A 275 -6.83 2.11 14.00
N ALA A 276 -5.92 2.92 13.46
CA ALA A 276 -5.92 4.36 13.70
C ALA A 276 -7.17 5.08 13.16
N LEU A 277 -7.74 4.61 12.03
CA LEU A 277 -9.01 5.11 11.51
C LEU A 277 -10.20 4.64 12.36
N SER A 278 -10.20 3.39 12.81
CA SER A 278 -11.30 2.83 13.60
C SER A 278 -11.47 3.54 14.95
N PHE A 279 -10.37 3.92 15.61
CA PHE A 279 -10.37 4.56 16.93
C PHE A 279 -10.36 6.10 16.89
N GLN A 280 -10.57 6.69 15.72
CA GLN A 280 -10.63 8.15 15.56
C GLN A 280 -11.96 8.70 16.11
N SER A 281 -11.90 9.63 17.09
CA SER A 281 -13.09 10.17 17.76
C SER A 281 -13.83 11.28 17.00
N GLY A 282 -15.13 11.40 17.29
CA GLY A 282 -15.98 12.54 16.95
C GLY A 282 -16.31 12.70 15.47
N VAL A 283 -16.64 11.61 14.78
CA VAL A 283 -16.95 11.61 13.33
C VAL A 283 -18.39 11.22 13.04
N GLU A 284 -19.06 10.51 13.95
CA GLU A 284 -20.47 10.11 13.79
C GLU A 284 -21.45 11.12 14.41
N ILE A 285 -20.97 12.25 14.91
CA ILE A 285 -21.82 13.32 15.43
C ILE A 285 -22.19 14.22 14.25
N SER A 286 -23.42 14.08 13.75
CA SER A 286 -24.01 15.07 12.85
C SER A 286 -24.05 16.41 13.58
N ASP A 287 -23.58 17.49 12.94
CA ASP A 287 -23.80 18.82 13.48
C ASP A 287 -25.30 19.00 13.76
N PRO A 288 -25.70 19.40 14.97
CA PRO A 288 -27.08 19.84 15.18
C PRO A 288 -27.31 21.02 14.23
N VAL A 289 -28.42 20.91 13.48
CA VAL A 289 -28.99 21.92 12.60
C VAL A 289 -28.68 23.32 13.14
N VAL A 290 -28.00 24.14 12.32
CA VAL A 290 -27.81 25.57 12.55
C VAL A 290 -29.16 26.15 12.98
N GLU A 291 -29.26 26.44 14.27
CA GLU A 291 -30.41 27.10 14.86
C GLU A 291 -30.56 28.42 14.11
N LYS A 292 -31.65 28.55 13.34
CA LYS A 292 -31.99 29.79 12.65
C LYS A 292 -31.94 30.91 13.67
N GLN A 293 -31.02 31.84 13.50
CA GLN A 293 -31.06 33.12 14.19
C GLN A 293 -32.47 33.71 14.01
N PRO A 294 -33.22 33.97 15.10
CA PRO A 294 -34.46 34.71 14.98
C PRO A 294 -34.12 36.13 14.49
N ALA A 295 -34.87 36.55 13.47
CA ALA A 295 -34.80 37.87 12.85
C ALA A 295 -35.15 38.99 13.85
#